data_AF-A0A0A2TNR7-F1
#
_entry.id   AF-A0A0A2TNR7-F1
#
_cell.length_a   1.000
_cell.length_b   1.000
_cell.length_c   1.000
_cell.angle_alpha   90.00
_cell.angle_beta   90.00
_cell.angle_gamma   90.00
#
_symmetry.space_group_name_H-M   'P 1'
#
loop_
_entity.id
_entity.type
_entity.pdbx_description
1 polymer ?
#
loop_
_entity_poly.entity_id
_entity_poly.type
_entity_poly.pdbx_seq_one_letter_code
_entity_poly.pdbx_strand_id
1 'polypeptide(L)'
;MSEGLKYDPANMPKIDLSNFQPNYSNMLAQQISESERQASRAMEAVQRERERKEAAEEAYRQETIRSLNAIEQNTANLYTLVDLISKSNEQQDELISIIAEVLTIAKAKSQGEAKSVYTKVMGRITQTIKDAETLAKIAGYATTVWQLAQPIIDKLPL
;
A
#
# COMPACT_ATOMS: atom_id res chain seq x y z
N MET A 1 45.68 -1.99 -80.56
CA MET A 1 44.34 -2.57 -80.83
C MET A 1 44.23 -3.81 -79.96
N SER A 2 43.57 -3.71 -78.81
CA SER A 2 43.43 -4.81 -77.84
C SER A 2 42.11 -5.54 -78.10
N GLU A 3 42.23 -6.85 -78.30
CA GLU A 3 41.17 -7.78 -78.71
C GLU A 3 39.94 -7.67 -77.80
N GLY A 4 38.79 -7.42 -78.42
CA GLY A 4 37.50 -7.45 -77.75
C GLY A 4 37.17 -8.88 -77.32
N LEU A 5 36.75 -9.02 -76.06
CA LEU A 5 36.17 -10.23 -75.49
C LEU A 5 35.06 -10.76 -76.41
N LYS A 6 35.35 -11.86 -77.12
CA LYS A 6 34.34 -12.58 -77.89
C LYS A 6 33.42 -13.29 -76.91
N TYR A 7 32.17 -12.84 -76.83
CA TYR A 7 31.13 -13.48 -76.05
C TYR A 7 30.81 -14.85 -76.66
N ASP A 8 31.15 -15.92 -75.93
CA ASP A 8 30.81 -17.28 -76.30
C ASP A 8 29.59 -17.75 -75.48
N PRO A 9 28.40 -17.82 -76.10
CA PRO A 9 27.19 -18.25 -75.39
C PRO A 9 27.24 -19.71 -74.93
N ALA A 10 28.16 -20.53 -75.45
CA ALA A 10 28.32 -21.92 -75.03
C ALA A 10 29.06 -22.06 -73.68
N ASN A 11 29.81 -21.03 -73.27
CA ASN A 11 30.64 -21.06 -72.06
C ASN A 11 30.10 -20.17 -70.93
N MET A 12 28.81 -19.82 -70.99
CA MET A 12 28.13 -19.18 -69.87
C MET A 12 27.93 -20.18 -68.71
N PRO A 13 28.20 -19.78 -67.46
CA PRO A 13 27.82 -20.56 -66.28
C PRO A 13 26.31 -20.78 -66.30
N LYS A 14 25.88 -22.04 -66.40
CA LYS A 14 24.46 -22.40 -66.29
C LYS A 14 24.07 -22.33 -64.82
N ILE A 15 23.31 -21.31 -64.45
CA ILE A 15 22.73 -21.21 -63.11
C ILE A 15 21.65 -22.29 -63.00
N ASP A 16 21.90 -23.30 -62.17
CA ASP A 16 20.95 -24.36 -61.90
C ASP A 16 19.89 -23.88 -60.91
N LEU A 17 18.74 -23.46 -61.44
CA LEU A 17 17.58 -23.02 -60.67
C LEU A 17 16.75 -24.20 -60.13
N SER A 18 17.04 -25.45 -60.52
CA SER A 18 16.24 -26.61 -60.14
C SER A 18 16.36 -27.00 -58.66
N ASN A 19 17.45 -26.58 -58.00
CA ASN A 19 17.68 -26.76 -56.56
C ASN A 19 17.19 -25.59 -55.71
N PHE A 20 16.61 -24.55 -56.31
CA PHE A 20 16.07 -23.40 -55.58
C PHE A 20 14.56 -23.57 -55.38
N GLN A 21 14.17 -24.46 -54.46
CA GLN A 21 12.80 -24.52 -53.93
C GLN A 21 12.79 -23.84 -52.56
N PRO A 22 12.29 -22.59 -52.45
CA PRO A 22 12.14 -21.96 -51.15
C PRO A 22 11.10 -22.75 -50.35
N ASN A 23 11.46 -23.19 -49.15
CA ASN A 23 10.55 -23.94 -48.28
C ASN A 23 9.59 -22.96 -47.57
N TYR A 24 8.67 -22.40 -48.35
CA TYR A 24 7.71 -21.40 -47.90
C TYR A 24 6.86 -21.90 -46.73
N SER A 25 6.54 -23.20 -46.71
CA SER A 25 5.72 -23.84 -45.67
C SER A 25 6.39 -23.78 -44.30
N ASN A 26 7.68 -24.10 -44.22
CA ASN A 26 8.43 -24.07 -42.97
C ASN A 26 8.68 -22.65 -42.47
N MET A 27 8.92 -21.71 -43.40
CA MET A 27 9.10 -20.29 -43.06
C MET A 27 7.80 -19.67 -42.52
N LEU A 28 6.64 -19.99 -43.13
CA LEU A 28 5.33 -19.55 -42.63
C LEU A 28 5.04 -20.13 -41.24
N ALA A 29 5.31 -21.42 -41.03
CA ALA A 29 5.10 -22.08 -39.75
C ALA A 29 5.97 -21.49 -38.62
N GLN A 30 7.23 -21.17 -38.91
CA GLN A 30 8.11 -20.46 -37.97
C GLN A 30 7.59 -19.07 -37.64
N GLN A 31 7.17 -18.31 -38.66
CA GLN A 31 6.64 -16.96 -38.46
C GLN A 31 5.35 -16.93 -37.63
N ILE A 32 4.47 -17.92 -37.81
CA ILE A 32 3.25 -18.08 -37.00
C ILE A 32 3.62 -18.42 -35.55
N SER A 33 4.53 -19.37 -35.32
CA SER A 33 4.97 -19.74 -33.97
C SER A 33 5.62 -18.57 -33.21
N GLU A 34 6.44 -17.77 -33.91
CA GLU A 34 7.05 -16.58 -33.33
C GLU A 34 6.01 -15.50 -33.01
N SER A 35 5.05 -15.28 -33.91
CA SER A 35 3.93 -14.36 -33.70
C SER A 35 3.08 -14.79 -32.50
N GLU A 36 2.74 -16.07 -32.37
CA GLU A 36 2.01 -16.62 -31.23
C GLU A 36 2.76 -16.40 -29.92
N ARG A 37 4.07 -16.69 -29.89
CA ARG A 37 4.91 -16.45 -28.70
C ARG A 37 4.98 -14.97 -28.31
N GLN A 38 5.07 -14.07 -29.30
CA GLN A 38 5.04 -12.63 -29.04
C GLN A 38 3.68 -12.18 -28.51
N ALA A 39 2.60 -12.68 -29.09
CA ALA A 39 1.24 -12.40 -28.63
C ALA A 39 1.01 -12.90 -27.19
N SER A 40 1.42 -14.14 -26.86
CA SER A 40 1.32 -14.67 -25.50
C SER A 40 2.11 -13.84 -24.49
N ARG A 41 3.35 -13.45 -24.81
CA ARG A 41 4.17 -12.58 -23.94
C ARG A 41 3.55 -11.20 -23.73
N ALA A 42 2.97 -10.63 -24.79
CA ALA A 42 2.28 -9.34 -24.71
C ALA A 42 1.02 -9.45 -23.83
N MET A 43 0.23 -10.51 -23.98
CA MET A 43 -0.94 -10.77 -23.13
C MET A 43 -0.53 -10.98 -21.65
N GLU A 44 0.53 -11.74 -21.37
CA GLU A 44 1.05 -11.92 -20.02
C GLU A 44 1.57 -10.61 -19.40
N ALA A 45 2.18 -9.73 -20.21
CA ALA A 45 2.62 -8.42 -19.75
C ALA A 45 1.41 -7.52 -19.40
N VAL A 46 0.39 -7.49 -20.27
CA VAL A 46 -0.84 -6.74 -20.04
C VAL A 46 -1.58 -7.26 -18.80
N GLN A 47 -1.65 -8.57 -18.63
CA GLN A 47 -2.31 -9.19 -17.49
C GLN A 47 -1.60 -8.83 -16.17
N ARG A 48 -0.27 -8.93 -16.13
CA ARG A 48 0.52 -8.51 -14.96
C ARG A 48 0.39 -7.02 -14.65
N GLU A 49 0.29 -6.19 -15.68
CA GLU A 49 0.09 -4.75 -15.50
C GLU A 49 -1.30 -4.46 -14.91
N ARG A 50 -2.35 -5.16 -15.39
CA ARG A 50 -3.70 -5.08 -14.82
C ARG A 50 -3.74 -5.51 -13.37
N GLU A 51 -3.18 -6.67 -13.05
CA GLU A 51 -3.12 -7.19 -11.67
C GLU A 51 -2.38 -6.23 -10.74
N ARG A 52 -1.28 -5.62 -11.21
CA ARG A 52 -0.57 -4.59 -10.43
C ARG A 52 -1.41 -3.34 -10.19
N LYS A 53 -2.13 -2.88 -11.21
CA LYS A 53 -3.00 -1.70 -11.11
C LYS A 53 -4.16 -1.96 -10.15
N GLU A 54 -4.82 -3.11 -10.28
CA GLU A 54 -5.90 -3.55 -9.39
C GLU A 54 -5.43 -3.66 -7.94
N ALA A 55 -4.28 -4.31 -7.71
CA ALA A 55 -3.71 -4.42 -6.36
C ALA A 55 -3.34 -3.05 -5.75
N ALA A 56 -2.81 -2.12 -6.56
CA ALA A 56 -2.49 -0.77 -6.11
C ALA A 56 -3.75 0.05 -5.79
N GLU A 57 -4.79 -0.06 -6.60
CA GLU A 57 -6.06 0.62 -6.39
C GLU A 57 -6.78 0.09 -5.14
N GLU A 58 -6.74 -1.23 -4.93
CA GLU A 58 -7.32 -1.85 -3.74
C GLU A 58 -6.56 -1.46 -2.47
N ALA A 59 -5.22 -1.43 -2.50
CA ALA A 59 -4.41 -0.95 -1.39
C ALA A 59 -4.73 0.52 -1.05
N TYR A 60 -4.81 1.39 -2.05
CA TYR A 60 -5.17 2.79 -1.87
C TYR A 60 -6.59 2.96 -1.30
N ARG A 61 -7.55 2.18 -1.78
CA ARG A 61 -8.93 2.20 -1.27
C ARG A 61 -8.98 1.75 0.19
N GLN A 62 -8.24 0.69 0.55
CA GLN A 62 -8.17 0.23 1.93
C GLN A 62 -7.52 1.27 2.86
N GLU A 63 -6.45 1.93 2.41
CA GLU A 63 -5.81 3.02 3.16
C GLU A 63 -6.76 4.22 3.34
N THR A 64 -7.51 4.57 2.30
CA THR A 64 -8.53 5.64 2.36
C THR A 64 -9.62 5.31 3.38
N ILE A 65 -10.16 4.08 3.34
CA ILE A 65 -11.19 3.64 4.29
C ILE A 65 -10.64 3.64 5.72
N ARG A 66 -9.43 3.14 5.94
CA ARG A 66 -8.78 3.19 7.27
C ARG A 66 -8.65 4.62 7.76
N SER A 67 -8.25 5.54 6.88
CA SER A 67 -8.11 6.96 7.21
C SER A 67 -9.45 7.61 7.55
N LEU A 68 -10.51 7.34 6.76
CA LEU A 68 -11.85 7.85 7.02
C LEU A 68 -12.43 7.31 8.33
N ASN A 69 -12.29 6.00 8.59
CA ASN A 69 -12.73 5.39 9.84
C ASN A 69 -11.97 5.97 11.05
N ALA A 70 -10.67 6.24 10.90
CA ALA A 70 -9.89 6.92 11.93
C ALA A 70 -10.40 8.34 12.17
N ILE A 71 -10.72 9.10 11.11
CA ILE A 71 -11.30 10.45 11.23
C ILE A 71 -12.66 10.40 11.95
N GLU A 72 -13.55 9.49 11.55
CA GLU A 72 -14.87 9.33 12.17
C GLU A 72 -14.77 8.97 13.65
N GLN A 73 -13.89 8.02 14.01
CA GLN A 73 -13.63 7.68 15.41
C GLN A 73 -13.07 8.89 16.19
N ASN A 74 -12.20 9.69 15.57
CA ASN A 74 -11.62 10.87 16.23
C ASN A 74 -12.67 11.93 16.55
N THR A 75 -13.56 12.26 15.61
CA THR A 75 -14.60 13.27 15.81
C THR A 75 -15.69 12.79 16.77
N ALA A 76 -16.10 11.53 16.70
CA ALA A 76 -17.08 10.97 17.65
C ALA A 76 -16.55 10.96 19.10
N ASN A 77 -15.26 10.67 19.29
CA ASN A 77 -14.64 10.65 20.61
C ASN A 77 -14.56 12.04 21.25
N LEU A 78 -14.29 13.11 20.49
CA LEU A 78 -14.20 14.47 21.04
C LEU A 78 -15.56 14.97 21.58
N TYR A 79 -16.66 14.73 20.87
CA TYR A 79 -18.01 15.05 21.38
C TYR A 79 -18.33 14.30 22.66
N THR A 80 -17.95 13.02 22.72
CA THR A 80 -18.14 12.17 23.90
C THR A 80 -17.38 12.70 25.11
N LEU A 81 -16.14 13.19 24.92
CA LEU A 81 -15.37 13.80 26.01
C LEU A 81 -15.99 15.10 26.52
N VAL A 82 -16.46 15.98 25.62
CA VAL A 82 -17.14 17.22 26.02
C VAL A 82 -18.41 16.91 26.80
N ASP A 83 -19.19 15.91 26.37
CA ASP A 83 -20.39 15.46 27.06
C ASP A 83 -20.06 14.92 28.46
N LEU A 84 -19.04 14.07 28.58
CA LEU A 84 -18.59 13.51 29.87
C LEU A 84 -18.09 14.57 30.83
N ILE A 85 -17.29 15.52 30.35
CA ILE A 85 -16.85 16.67 31.13
C ILE A 85 -18.09 17.44 31.60
N SER A 86 -19.01 17.78 30.70
CA SER A 86 -20.19 18.59 31.05
C SER A 86 -21.13 17.95 32.09
N LYS A 87 -21.17 16.61 32.15
CA LYS A 87 -22.06 15.86 33.06
C LYS A 87 -21.43 15.51 34.40
N SER A 88 -20.10 15.46 34.50
CA SER A 88 -19.42 15.05 35.72
C SER A 88 -18.98 16.28 36.54
N ASN A 89 -19.89 16.82 37.35
CA ASN A 89 -19.59 18.04 38.14
C ASN A 89 -18.57 17.81 39.28
N GLU A 90 -18.52 16.61 39.89
CA GLU A 90 -17.60 16.33 41.01
C GLU A 90 -16.22 15.81 40.59
N GLN A 91 -16.12 15.18 39.41
CA GLN A 91 -14.85 14.60 38.91
C GLN A 91 -14.34 15.29 37.65
N GLN A 92 -14.87 16.47 37.33
CA GLN A 92 -14.56 17.22 36.09
C GLN A 92 -13.07 17.50 35.95
N ASP A 93 -12.44 17.98 37.03
CA ASP A 93 -11.02 18.31 37.05
C ASP A 93 -10.14 17.07 36.90
N GLU A 94 -10.54 15.94 37.52
CA GLU A 94 -9.84 14.66 37.37
C GLU A 94 -9.98 14.13 35.94
N LEU A 95 -11.17 14.22 35.35
CA LEU A 95 -11.44 13.84 33.96
C LEU A 95 -10.59 14.65 32.99
N ILE A 96 -10.56 15.97 33.14
CA ILE A 96 -9.74 16.87 32.33
C ILE A 96 -8.26 16.53 32.51
N SER A 97 -7.81 16.27 33.74
CA SER A 97 -6.43 15.87 34.04
C SER A 97 -6.05 14.56 33.35
N ILE A 98 -6.93 13.54 33.38
CA ILE A 98 -6.72 12.26 32.70
C ILE A 98 -6.66 12.46 31.19
N ILE A 99 -7.59 13.23 30.60
CA ILE A 99 -7.61 13.52 29.15
C ILE A 99 -6.33 14.24 28.72
N ALA A 100 -5.87 15.22 29.49
CA ALA A 100 -4.61 15.91 29.23
C ALA A 100 -3.42 14.95 29.30
N GLU A 101 -3.40 14.05 30.29
CA GLU A 101 -2.35 13.04 30.45
C GLU A 101 -2.35 12.04 29.29
N VAL A 102 -3.52 11.61 28.79
CA VAL A 102 -3.64 10.80 27.55
C VAL A 102 -2.94 11.48 26.38
N LEU A 103 -3.15 12.78 26.18
CA LEU A 103 -2.54 13.53 25.08
C LEU A 103 -1.02 13.67 25.20
N THR A 104 -0.44 13.49 26.39
CA THR A 104 1.03 13.51 26.56
C THR A 104 1.73 12.29 25.96
N ILE A 105 1.01 11.20 25.67
CA ILE A 105 1.55 10.02 24.99
C ILE A 105 2.24 10.42 23.67
N ALA A 106 1.62 11.32 22.92
CA ALA A 106 2.15 11.80 21.63
C ALA A 106 3.42 12.67 21.77
N LYS A 107 3.78 13.08 22.99
CA LYS A 107 4.97 13.90 23.29
C LYS A 107 6.12 13.09 23.91
N ALA A 108 5.97 11.77 24.05
CA ALA A 108 7.01 10.90 24.59
C ALA A 108 8.31 11.01 23.77
N LYS A 109 9.46 10.86 24.43
CA LYS A 109 10.79 10.95 23.83
C LYS A 109 11.38 9.59 23.50
N SER A 110 10.85 8.51 24.09
CA SER A 110 11.19 7.13 23.78
C SER A 110 9.96 6.24 23.73
N GLN A 111 10.11 5.07 23.12
CA GLN A 111 9.06 4.04 23.09
C GLN A 111 8.73 3.57 24.52
N GLY A 112 9.74 3.37 25.35
CA GLY A 112 9.56 3.03 26.77
C GLY A 112 8.75 4.08 27.54
N GLU A 113 9.04 5.37 27.32
CA GLU A 113 8.29 6.47 27.95
C GLU A 113 6.82 6.45 27.52
N ALA A 114 6.56 6.32 26.21
CA ALA A 114 5.20 6.28 25.68
C ALA A 114 4.37 5.15 26.32
N LYS A 115 4.94 3.93 26.37
CA LYS A 115 4.29 2.76 26.97
C LYS A 115 4.02 2.93 28.47
N SER A 116 4.98 3.54 29.18
CA SER A 116 4.84 3.84 30.61
C SER A 116 3.72 4.84 30.87
N VAL A 117 3.66 5.92 30.09
CA VAL A 117 2.59 6.93 30.20
C VAL A 117 1.22 6.31 29.93
N TYR A 118 1.08 5.54 28.85
CA TYR A 118 -0.18 4.86 28.53
C TYR A 118 -0.64 3.93 29.66
N THR A 119 0.27 3.12 30.20
CA THR A 119 -0.04 2.18 31.29
C THR A 119 -0.45 2.93 32.57
N LYS A 120 0.25 4.01 32.91
CA LYS A 120 -0.07 4.86 34.06
C LYS A 120 -1.46 5.47 33.93
N VAL A 121 -1.78 6.03 32.77
CA VAL A 121 -3.07 6.65 32.49
C VAL A 121 -4.20 5.62 32.56
N MET A 122 -4.03 4.44 31.96
CA MET A 122 -5.01 3.36 32.04
C MET A 122 -5.25 2.91 33.48
N GLY A 123 -4.20 2.77 34.28
CA GLY A 123 -4.33 2.49 35.72
C GLY A 123 -5.16 3.56 36.44
N ARG A 124 -4.85 4.83 36.18
CA ARG A 124 -5.55 5.98 36.79
C ARG A 124 -7.03 6.03 36.39
N ILE A 125 -7.36 5.79 35.13
CA ILE A 125 -8.75 5.67 34.64
C ILE A 125 -9.51 4.62 35.46
N THR A 126 -8.96 3.41 35.60
CA THR A 126 -9.64 2.33 36.34
C THR A 126 -9.75 2.57 37.85
N GLN A 127 -8.87 3.39 38.42
CA GLN A 127 -8.87 3.69 39.85
C GLN A 127 -9.84 4.82 40.20
N THR A 128 -9.86 5.89 39.41
CA THR A 128 -10.64 7.10 39.66
C THR A 128 -12.10 6.96 39.22
N ILE A 129 -12.34 6.37 38.04
CA ILE A 129 -13.67 6.32 37.46
C ILE A 129 -14.39 5.05 37.93
N LYS A 130 -15.50 5.22 38.64
CA LYS A 130 -16.31 4.10 39.16
C LYS A 130 -17.50 3.75 38.26
N ASP A 131 -17.99 4.72 37.50
CA ASP A 131 -19.05 4.50 36.52
C ASP A 131 -18.51 3.73 35.31
N ALA A 132 -19.13 2.60 35.00
CA ALA A 132 -18.66 1.69 33.97
C ALA A 132 -18.75 2.31 32.56
N GLU A 133 -19.78 3.11 32.29
CA GLU A 133 -19.98 3.76 31.00
C GLU A 133 -18.90 4.83 30.77
N THR A 134 -18.66 5.68 31.76
CA THR A 134 -17.63 6.72 31.74
C THR A 134 -16.24 6.11 31.62
N LEU A 135 -15.98 5.03 32.36
CA LEU A 135 -14.71 4.28 32.29
C LEU A 135 -14.49 3.76 30.87
N ALA A 136 -15.48 3.09 30.27
CA ALA A 136 -15.37 2.53 28.93
C ALA A 136 -15.08 3.61 27.88
N LYS A 137 -15.76 4.75 27.96
CA LYS A 137 -15.56 5.88 27.03
C LYS A 137 -14.14 6.47 27.13
N ILE A 138 -13.63 6.71 28.34
CA ILE A 138 -12.30 7.32 28.52
C ILE A 138 -11.17 6.33 28.19
N ALA A 139 -11.34 5.06 28.57
CA ALA A 139 -10.42 3.99 28.18
C ALA A 139 -10.38 3.82 26.65
N GLY A 140 -11.54 3.90 26.00
CA GLY A 140 -11.66 3.91 24.54
C GLY A 140 -10.89 5.09 23.93
N TYR A 141 -11.09 6.29 24.46
CA TYR A 141 -10.36 7.48 24.02
C TYR A 141 -8.84 7.33 24.17
N ALA A 142 -8.37 6.87 25.33
CA ALA A 142 -6.94 6.63 25.58
C ALA A 142 -6.34 5.64 24.57
N THR A 143 -7.10 4.61 24.23
CA THR A 143 -6.72 3.60 23.23
C THR A 143 -6.64 4.20 21.83
N THR A 144 -7.59 5.03 21.43
CA THR A 144 -7.55 5.75 20.16
C THR A 144 -6.32 6.66 20.07
N VAL A 145 -6.03 7.45 21.11
CA VAL A 145 -4.84 8.32 21.12
C VAL A 145 -3.55 7.51 21.03
N TRP A 146 -3.46 6.37 21.72
CA TRP A 146 -2.33 5.46 21.60
C TRP A 146 -2.14 4.96 20.16
N GLN A 147 -3.21 4.50 19.50
CA GLN A 147 -3.17 4.02 18.12
C GLN A 147 -2.76 5.11 17.14
N LEU A 148 -3.24 6.35 17.34
CA LEU A 148 -2.84 7.49 16.51
C LEU A 148 -1.39 7.91 16.73
N ALA A 149 -0.89 7.77 17.96
CA ALA A 149 0.49 8.10 18.29
C ALA A 149 1.48 7.04 17.78
N GLN A 150 1.04 5.82 17.48
CA GLN A 150 1.93 4.71 17.09
C GLN A 150 2.92 5.05 15.96
N PRO A 151 2.49 5.61 14.81
CA PRO A 151 3.42 5.95 13.73
C PRO A 151 4.51 6.97 14.11
N ILE A 152 4.28 7.75 15.17
CA ILE A 152 5.26 8.69 15.73
C ILE A 152 6.15 7.95 16.73
N ILE A 153 5.55 7.15 17.62
CA ILE A 153 6.24 6.37 18.66
C ILE A 153 7.23 5.38 18.04
N ASP A 154 6.85 4.68 16.98
CA ASP A 154 7.70 3.69 16.29
C ASP A 154 9.02 4.28 15.74
N LYS A 155 9.06 5.61 15.55
CA LYS A 155 10.24 6.34 15.09
C LYS A 155 11.13 6.86 16.23
N LEU A 156 10.68 6.72 17.48
CA LEU A 156 11.45 7.14 18.65
C LEU A 156 12.53 6.11 19.01
N PRO A 157 13.60 6.54 19.70
CA PRO A 157 14.53 5.61 20.33
C PRO A 157 13.79 4.67 21.29
N LEU A 158 14.33 3.45 21.43
CA LEU A 158 13.80 2.43 22.35
C LEU A 158 13.72 2.95 23.80
#